data_AF-A0A3M1KHH5-F1
#
_entry.id   AF-A0A3M1KHH5-F1
#
_cell.length_a   1.000
_cell.length_b   1.000
_cell.length_c   1.000
_cell.angle_alpha   90.00
_cell.angle_beta   90.00
_cell.angle_gamma   90.00
#
_symmetry.space_group_name_H-M   'P 1'
#
loop_
_entity.id
_entity.type
_entity.pdbx_description
1 polymer ?
#
loop_
_entity_poly.entity_id
_entity_poly.type
_entity_poly.pdbx_seq_one_letter_code
_entity_poly.pdbx_strand_id
1 'polypeptide(L)'
;RHRQAGYRIVTVSLKPPGGIPGDISADQMDGIARLAERWSEGEIRATYQQNLVLPHVPAAALPAVWRSLKALGLDHANVGLGTDIIACPGMDYCVLANARSIPVAQRISERLAARGDEETIGRLAIRISGCINACAHHHVADIGILGVDRKGEERYQLLLGGRADDAAAIARITGPGFDEDGIVRAVETAIDTWLAERHADEEFSETFARIGLSPFKEALYAPA
;
A
#
# COMPACT_ATOMS: atom_id res chain seq x y z
N ARG A 1 -0.56 4.56 25.24
CA ARG A 1 -1.35 3.47 24.60
C ARG A 1 -2.79 3.96 24.44
N HIS A 2 -3.29 4.14 23.21
CA HIS A 2 -4.71 4.46 22.97
C HIS A 2 -5.56 3.19 23.19
N ARG A 3 -5.94 2.93 24.43
CA ARG A 3 -6.72 1.74 24.79
C ARG A 3 -7.79 2.11 25.81
N GLN A 4 -9.03 2.23 25.35
CA GLN A 4 -10.20 2.39 26.20
C GLN A 4 -10.99 1.08 26.24
N ALA A 5 -11.30 0.59 27.45
CA ALA A 5 -12.05 -0.64 27.60
C ALA A 5 -13.44 -0.52 26.94
N GLY A 6 -13.87 -1.57 26.23
CA GLY A 6 -15.15 -1.57 25.51
C GLY A 6 -15.17 -0.84 24.17
N TYR A 7 -14.10 -0.16 23.77
CA TYR A 7 -14.03 0.60 22.51
C TYR A 7 -12.92 0.10 21.59
N ARG A 8 -13.06 0.39 20.29
CA ARG A 8 -12.12 0.04 19.21
C ARG A 8 -11.95 1.21 18.25
N ILE A 9 -10.84 1.16 17.53
CA ILE A 9 -10.57 2.02 16.38
C ILE A 9 -10.80 1.13 15.16
N VAL A 10 -11.70 1.54 14.27
CA VAL A 10 -11.96 0.83 13.02
C VAL A 10 -11.30 1.59 11.89
N THR A 11 -10.36 0.95 11.21
CA THR A 11 -9.77 1.48 9.96
C THR A 11 -10.54 0.90 8.79
N VAL A 12 -11.09 1.78 7.95
CA VAL A 12 -11.78 1.43 6.72
C VAL A 12 -10.79 1.60 5.56
N SER A 13 -10.48 0.50 4.89
CA SER A 13 -9.62 0.52 3.71
C SER A 13 -10.37 1.13 2.52
N LEU A 14 -9.72 2.06 1.82
CA LEU A 14 -10.20 2.65 0.56
C LEU A 14 -9.42 2.12 -0.65
N LYS A 15 -8.93 0.88 -0.55
CA LYS A 15 -8.04 0.28 -1.55
C LYS A 15 -8.47 -1.14 -1.86
N PRO A 16 -9.66 -1.33 -2.45
CA PRO A 16 -10.02 -2.62 -3.00
C PRO A 16 -9.01 -3.01 -4.09
N PRO A 17 -8.69 -4.31 -4.28
CA PRO A 17 -7.91 -4.75 -5.42
C PRO A 17 -8.49 -4.23 -6.74
N GLY A 18 -7.65 -3.59 -7.56
CA GLY A 18 -8.06 -2.94 -8.82
C GLY A 18 -8.75 -1.58 -8.66
N GLY A 19 -9.00 -1.13 -7.43
CA GLY A 19 -9.53 0.20 -7.15
C GLY A 19 -8.48 1.30 -7.19
N ILE A 20 -8.93 2.55 -7.30
CA ILE A 20 -8.06 3.73 -7.20
C ILE A 20 -7.69 3.92 -5.73
N PRO A 21 -6.38 3.90 -5.36
CA PRO A 21 -6.00 3.98 -3.95
C PRO A 21 -6.45 5.28 -3.28
N GLY A 22 -7.22 5.15 -2.19
CA GLY A 22 -7.69 6.29 -1.43
C GLY A 22 -8.92 7.00 -1.99
N ASP A 23 -9.50 6.47 -3.07
CA ASP A 23 -10.71 7.03 -3.67
C ASP A 23 -11.97 6.56 -2.94
N ILE A 24 -12.99 7.42 -2.93
CA ILE A 24 -14.28 7.14 -2.30
C ILE A 24 -15.38 7.92 -2.99
N SER A 25 -16.52 7.28 -3.27
CA SER A 25 -17.66 7.96 -3.87
C SER A 25 -18.44 8.81 -2.86
N ALA A 26 -19.26 9.75 -3.35
CA ALA A 26 -20.13 10.55 -2.50
C ALA A 26 -21.07 9.68 -1.65
N ASP A 27 -21.71 8.66 -2.25
CA ASP A 27 -22.62 7.74 -1.55
C ASP A 27 -21.91 6.93 -0.46
N GLN A 28 -20.67 6.49 -0.74
CA GLN A 28 -19.83 5.81 0.24
C GLN A 28 -19.49 6.74 1.40
N MET A 29 -19.09 7.97 1.12
CA MET A 29 -18.74 8.96 2.14
C MET A 29 -19.95 9.33 3.03
N ASP A 30 -21.13 9.50 2.44
CA ASP A 30 -22.39 9.69 3.18
C ASP A 30 -22.71 8.48 4.07
N GLY A 31 -22.42 7.26 3.59
CA GLY A 31 -22.52 6.04 4.37
C GLY A 31 -21.57 6.02 5.58
N ILE A 32 -20.31 6.43 5.38
CA ILE A 32 -19.32 6.56 6.44
C ILE A 32 -19.73 7.64 7.45
N ALA A 33 -20.26 8.78 7.00
CA ALA A 33 -20.78 9.85 7.88
C ALA A 33 -21.89 9.34 8.81
N ARG A 34 -22.87 8.60 8.27
CA ARG A 34 -23.94 7.98 9.07
C ARG A 34 -23.41 6.95 10.08
N LEU A 35 -22.35 6.21 9.72
CA LEU A 35 -21.68 5.30 10.64
C LEU A 35 -20.95 6.05 11.74
N ALA A 36 -20.29 7.17 11.39
CA ALA A 36 -19.56 7.99 12.34
C ALA A 36 -20.48 8.63 13.37
N GLU A 37 -21.60 9.22 12.95
CA GLU A 37 -22.62 9.78 13.85
C GLU A 37 -23.16 8.74 14.83
N ARG A 38 -23.38 7.50 14.35
CA ARG A 38 -24.00 6.45 15.15
C ARG A 38 -23.02 5.76 16.10
N TRP A 39 -21.80 5.54 15.65
CA TRP A 39 -20.86 4.62 16.33
C TRP A 39 -19.48 5.22 16.59
N SER A 40 -19.17 6.43 16.12
CA SER A 40 -17.82 7.00 16.15
C SER A 40 -17.79 8.41 16.73
N GLU A 41 -18.80 8.77 17.54
CA GLU A 41 -18.94 10.11 18.14
C GLU A 41 -18.98 11.25 17.10
N GLY A 42 -19.45 10.96 15.87
CA GLY A 42 -19.47 11.92 14.77
C GLY A 42 -18.09 12.24 14.19
N GLU A 43 -17.05 11.48 14.53
CA GLU A 43 -15.68 11.73 14.09
C GLU A 43 -15.24 10.78 12.96
N ILE A 44 -14.55 11.34 11.96
CA ILE A 44 -13.85 10.59 10.91
C ILE A 44 -12.46 11.18 10.81
N ARG A 45 -11.42 10.33 10.74
CA ARG A 45 -10.05 10.76 10.49
C ARG A 45 -9.54 10.21 9.16
N ALA A 46 -9.15 11.10 8.27
CA ALA A 46 -8.35 10.72 7.10
C ALA A 46 -6.88 10.55 7.52
N THR A 47 -6.24 9.49 7.04
CA THR A 47 -4.85 9.17 7.39
C THR A 47 -3.93 9.38 6.19
N TYR A 48 -2.63 9.59 6.43
CA TYR A 48 -1.64 9.63 5.35
C TYR A 48 -1.53 8.29 4.59
N GLN A 49 -2.05 7.21 5.18
CA GLN A 49 -2.17 5.91 4.53
C GLN A 49 -3.35 5.86 3.55
N GLN A 50 -4.02 6.98 3.25
CA GLN A 50 -5.15 7.04 2.32
C GLN A 50 -6.35 6.17 2.72
N ASN A 51 -6.48 5.87 4.02
CA ASN A 51 -7.60 5.14 4.61
C ASN A 51 -8.33 6.04 5.62
N LEU A 52 -9.58 5.69 5.92
CA LEU A 52 -10.40 6.38 6.91
C LEU A 52 -10.37 5.64 8.25
N VAL A 53 -10.47 6.40 9.34
CA VAL A 53 -10.54 5.85 10.69
C VAL A 53 -11.81 6.35 11.37
N LEU A 54 -12.58 5.40 11.89
CA LEU A 54 -13.69 5.60 12.81
C LEU A 54 -13.19 5.34 14.24
N PRO A 55 -12.86 6.39 15.02
CA PRO A 55 -12.48 6.23 16.42
C PRO A 55 -13.69 5.93 17.32
N HIS A 56 -13.47 5.57 18.58
CA HIS A 56 -14.55 5.45 19.57
C HIS A 56 -15.68 4.47 19.22
N VAL A 57 -15.40 3.41 18.44
CA VAL A 57 -16.41 2.40 18.09
C VAL A 57 -16.65 1.43 19.24
N PRO A 58 -17.87 1.32 19.80
CA PRO A 58 -18.16 0.31 20.81
C PRO A 58 -17.89 -1.09 20.26
N ALA A 59 -17.18 -1.93 21.03
CA ALA A 59 -16.81 -3.27 20.59
C ALA A 59 -18.03 -4.14 20.24
N ALA A 60 -19.14 -3.95 20.94
CA ALA A 60 -20.40 -4.63 20.65
C ALA A 60 -21.05 -4.22 19.31
N ALA A 61 -20.69 -3.06 18.77
CA ALA A 61 -21.22 -2.53 17.50
C ALA A 61 -20.46 -3.04 16.27
N LEU A 62 -19.29 -3.68 16.43
CA LEU A 62 -18.45 -4.12 15.31
C LEU A 62 -19.20 -4.94 14.25
N PRO A 63 -20.07 -5.92 14.61
CA PRO A 63 -20.81 -6.67 13.59
C PRO A 63 -21.79 -5.79 12.78
N ALA A 64 -22.37 -4.76 13.40
CA ALA A 64 -23.26 -3.83 12.71
C ALA A 64 -22.47 -2.87 11.81
N VAL A 65 -21.34 -2.36 12.28
CA VAL A 65 -20.42 -1.52 11.50
C VAL A 65 -19.92 -2.30 10.28
N TRP A 66 -19.41 -3.51 10.46
CA TRP A 66 -18.92 -4.34 9.36
C TRP A 66 -20.01 -4.64 8.31
N ARG A 67 -21.22 -5.02 8.72
CA ARG A 67 -22.33 -5.24 7.77
C ARG A 67 -22.67 -3.99 6.96
N SER A 68 -22.57 -2.82 7.58
CA SER A 68 -22.84 -1.54 6.91
C SER A 68 -21.72 -1.19 5.92
N LEU A 69 -20.45 -1.39 6.31
CA LEU A 69 -19.30 -1.22 5.41
C LEU A 69 -19.39 -2.17 4.21
N LYS A 70 -19.78 -3.43 4.44
CA LYS A 70 -20.01 -4.41 3.38
C LYS A 70 -21.09 -3.98 2.40
N ALA A 71 -22.19 -3.40 2.89
CA ALA A 71 -23.24 -2.85 2.02
C ALA A 71 -22.76 -1.66 1.17
N LEU A 72 -21.68 -0.99 1.58
CA LEU A 72 -21.04 0.11 0.85
C LEU A 72 -19.87 -0.36 -0.04
N GLY A 73 -19.54 -1.66 -0.04
CA GLY A 73 -18.35 -2.19 -0.73
C GLY A 73 -17.03 -1.78 -0.08
N LEU A 74 -17.02 -1.56 1.24
CA LEU A 74 -15.86 -1.10 2.03
C LEU A 74 -15.42 -2.13 3.08
N ASP A 75 -15.66 -3.42 2.85
CA ASP A 75 -15.32 -4.53 3.77
C ASP A 75 -13.98 -5.20 3.48
N HIS A 76 -13.09 -4.54 2.73
CA HIS A 76 -11.77 -5.05 2.40
C HIS A 76 -10.85 -5.08 3.63
N ALA A 77 -10.46 -6.29 4.04
CA ALA A 77 -9.66 -6.54 5.24
C ALA A 77 -8.14 -6.55 4.95
N ASN A 78 -7.65 -5.58 4.18
CA ASN A 78 -6.26 -5.57 3.70
C ASN A 78 -5.33 -4.56 4.37
N VAL A 79 -5.79 -3.83 5.39
CA VAL A 79 -4.99 -2.78 6.05
C VAL A 79 -3.63 -3.32 6.50
N GLY A 80 -2.55 -2.73 5.98
CA GLY A 80 -1.16 -3.12 6.26
C GLY A 80 -0.63 -4.30 5.43
N LEU A 81 -1.41 -4.87 4.53
CA LEU A 81 -1.02 -5.95 3.62
C LEU A 81 -0.58 -5.39 2.26
N GLY A 82 0.00 -6.23 1.40
CA GLY A 82 0.55 -5.80 0.11
C GLY A 82 -0.47 -5.13 -0.84
N THR A 83 -1.78 -5.39 -0.67
CA THR A 83 -2.84 -4.75 -1.46
C THR A 83 -3.27 -3.36 -0.91
N ASP A 84 -2.84 -2.95 0.30
CA ASP A 84 -3.09 -1.63 0.91
C ASP A 84 -2.09 -0.55 0.38
N ILE A 85 -1.90 -0.54 -0.94
CA ILE A 85 -0.91 0.30 -1.65
C ILE A 85 -1.23 1.79 -1.46
N ILE A 86 -0.21 2.59 -1.10
CA ILE A 86 -0.33 4.06 -1.10
C ILE A 86 0.17 4.59 -2.44
N ALA A 87 -0.65 5.33 -3.18
CA ALA A 87 -0.26 5.88 -4.48
C ALA A 87 -0.66 7.35 -4.60
N CYS A 88 0.23 8.17 -5.14
CA CYS A 88 -0.17 9.52 -5.55
C CYS A 88 -0.99 9.46 -6.85
N PRO A 89 -1.70 10.53 -7.22
CA PRO A 89 -2.48 10.53 -8.47
C PRO A 89 -1.66 10.38 -9.75
N GLY A 90 -0.34 10.63 -9.72
CA GLY A 90 0.51 10.55 -10.93
C GLY A 90 0.04 11.47 -12.06
N MET A 91 0.44 11.18 -13.29
CA MET A 91 0.01 11.95 -14.48
C MET A 91 -1.48 11.81 -14.81
N ASP A 92 -2.22 10.96 -14.08
CA ASP A 92 -3.66 10.84 -14.25
C ASP A 92 -4.38 12.15 -13.83
N TYR A 93 -3.85 12.86 -12.82
CA TYR A 93 -4.42 14.13 -12.33
C TYR A 93 -3.41 15.21 -11.99
N CYS A 94 -2.13 14.87 -11.81
CA CYS A 94 -1.09 15.81 -11.35
C CYS A 94 -0.22 16.30 -12.51
N VAL A 95 -0.22 17.61 -12.75
CA VAL A 95 0.61 18.28 -13.77
C VAL A 95 2.10 18.31 -13.46
N LEU A 96 2.50 17.93 -12.23
CA LEU A 96 3.90 17.86 -11.80
C LEU A 96 4.47 16.43 -11.89
N ALA A 97 3.64 15.45 -12.22
CA ALA A 97 4.06 14.06 -12.27
C ALA A 97 4.89 13.77 -13.53
N ASN A 98 5.81 12.82 -13.40
CA ASN A 98 6.64 12.32 -14.50
C ASN A 98 6.14 10.96 -15.03
N ALA A 99 5.38 10.23 -14.22
CA ALA A 99 4.75 8.96 -14.59
C ALA A 99 3.36 8.84 -13.96
N ARG A 100 2.52 7.97 -14.51
CA ARG A 100 1.26 7.52 -13.91
C ARG A 100 1.54 6.70 -12.66
N SER A 101 0.50 6.52 -11.84
CA SER A 101 0.66 5.80 -10.57
C SER A 101 -0.57 4.98 -10.24
N ILE A 102 -1.77 5.47 -10.59
CA ILE A 102 -3.02 4.77 -10.34
C ILE A 102 -3.08 3.44 -11.12
N PRO A 103 -2.82 3.39 -12.44
CA PRO A 103 -2.85 2.12 -13.18
C PRO A 103 -1.84 1.10 -12.66
N VAL A 104 -0.64 1.55 -12.28
CA VAL A 104 0.40 0.68 -11.69
C VAL A 104 -0.07 0.09 -10.36
N ALA A 105 -0.64 0.92 -9.48
CA ALA A 105 -1.17 0.46 -8.20
C ALA A 105 -2.30 -0.56 -8.39
N GLN A 106 -3.24 -0.28 -9.29
CA GLN A 106 -4.35 -1.17 -9.61
C GLN A 106 -3.83 -2.53 -10.06
N ARG A 107 -2.95 -2.56 -11.06
CA ARG A 107 -2.36 -3.79 -11.60
C ARG A 107 -1.58 -4.59 -10.56
N ILE A 108 -0.77 -3.94 -9.71
CA ILE A 108 -0.07 -4.63 -8.62
C ILE A 108 -1.09 -5.22 -7.64
N SER A 109 -2.08 -4.45 -7.19
CA SER A 109 -3.07 -4.92 -6.22
C SER A 109 -3.91 -6.10 -6.74
N GLU A 110 -4.28 -6.09 -8.03
CA GLU A 110 -4.98 -7.20 -8.70
C GLU A 110 -4.11 -8.45 -8.76
N ARG A 111 -2.84 -8.30 -9.14
CA ARG A 111 -1.88 -9.42 -9.20
C ARG A 111 -1.68 -10.03 -7.82
N LEU A 112 -1.47 -9.22 -6.78
CA LEU A 112 -1.33 -9.69 -5.40
C LEU A 112 -2.59 -10.36 -4.88
N ALA A 113 -3.78 -9.80 -5.13
CA ALA A 113 -5.03 -10.44 -4.76
C ALA A 113 -5.24 -11.78 -5.49
N ALA A 114 -4.86 -11.86 -6.77
CA ALA A 114 -4.97 -13.09 -7.56
C ALA A 114 -3.99 -14.19 -7.14
N ARG A 115 -2.86 -13.85 -6.50
CA ARG A 115 -1.91 -14.84 -5.96
C ARG A 115 -2.51 -15.66 -4.82
N GLY A 116 -3.39 -15.05 -4.01
CA GLY A 116 -4.10 -15.74 -2.93
C GLY A 116 -3.21 -16.15 -1.73
N ASP A 117 -1.99 -15.61 -1.64
CA ASP A 117 -1.00 -15.91 -0.59
C ASP A 117 -0.82 -14.74 0.40
N GLU A 118 -1.79 -13.83 0.52
CA GLU A 118 -1.70 -12.61 1.32
C GLU A 118 -1.41 -12.90 2.82
N GLU A 119 -1.95 -13.98 3.37
CA GLU A 119 -1.63 -14.43 4.74
C GLU A 119 -0.17 -14.90 4.88
N THR A 120 0.38 -15.52 3.81
CA THR A 120 1.77 -15.98 3.78
C THR A 120 2.72 -14.79 3.64
N ILE A 121 2.37 -13.81 2.81
CA ILE A 121 3.11 -12.54 2.66
C ILE A 121 3.07 -11.77 3.99
N GLY A 122 1.89 -11.63 4.61
CA GLY A 122 1.74 -10.83 5.82
C GLY A 122 1.89 -9.33 5.54
N ARG A 123 2.50 -8.60 6.49
CA ARG A 123 2.61 -7.14 6.39
C ARG A 123 3.64 -6.75 5.34
N LEU A 124 3.24 -5.86 4.44
CA LEU A 124 4.09 -5.38 3.35
C LEU A 124 3.66 -3.98 2.92
N ALA A 125 4.53 -2.99 3.11
CA ALA A 125 4.27 -1.63 2.68
C ALA A 125 4.73 -1.41 1.23
N ILE A 126 3.78 -1.20 0.31
CA ILE A 126 4.05 -0.81 -1.07
C ILE A 126 3.60 0.64 -1.28
N ARG A 127 4.49 1.49 -1.82
CA ARG A 127 4.19 2.92 -2.02
C ARG A 127 4.69 3.46 -3.36
N ILE A 128 3.84 4.18 -4.07
CA ILE A 128 4.06 4.59 -5.46
C ILE A 128 3.95 6.11 -5.60
N SER A 129 5.02 6.77 -6.05
CA SER A 129 5.01 8.19 -6.37
C SER A 129 5.38 8.40 -7.84
N GLY A 130 4.54 9.09 -8.59
CA GLY A 130 4.78 9.41 -10.01
C GLY A 130 5.87 10.46 -10.27
N CYS A 131 6.47 11.03 -9.22
CA CYS A 131 7.62 11.95 -9.32
C CYS A 131 8.39 12.06 -7.99
N ILE A 132 9.47 12.83 -8.01
CA ILE A 132 10.39 13.03 -6.88
C ILE A 132 9.78 13.74 -5.68
N ASN A 133 8.63 14.43 -5.83
CA ASN A 133 7.93 15.06 -4.71
C ASN A 133 7.46 14.06 -3.65
N ALA A 134 7.46 12.75 -3.99
CA ALA A 134 7.28 11.67 -3.05
C ALA A 134 6.00 11.77 -2.21
N CYS A 135 4.87 12.20 -2.78
CA CYS A 135 3.60 12.36 -2.04
C CYS A 135 3.11 11.06 -1.38
N ALA A 136 3.48 9.89 -1.91
CA ALA A 136 3.20 8.59 -1.28
C ALA A 136 4.32 8.11 -0.34
N HIS A 137 5.40 8.88 -0.17
CA HIS A 137 6.56 8.53 0.64
C HIS A 137 7.22 7.20 0.23
N HIS A 138 7.46 6.98 -1.07
CA HIS A 138 8.06 5.76 -1.62
C HIS A 138 9.45 5.43 -1.04
N HIS A 139 10.18 6.41 -0.49
CA HIS A 139 11.48 6.20 0.14
C HIS A 139 11.44 5.43 1.47
N VAL A 140 10.28 5.32 2.13
CA VAL A 140 10.15 4.70 3.47
C VAL A 140 9.16 3.54 3.48
N ALA A 141 9.11 2.82 2.37
CA ALA A 141 8.32 1.62 2.17
C ALA A 141 9.23 0.41 1.99
N ASP A 142 8.75 -0.79 2.35
CA ASP A 142 9.42 -2.05 2.04
C ASP A 142 9.71 -2.12 0.54
N ILE A 143 8.69 -1.78 -0.26
CA ILE A 143 8.77 -1.64 -1.72
C ILE A 143 8.29 -0.23 -2.12
N GLY A 144 9.23 0.59 -2.57
CA GLY A 144 8.99 1.92 -3.11
C GLY A 144 9.06 1.94 -4.63
N ILE A 145 8.16 2.69 -5.27
CA ILE A 145 8.18 2.92 -6.72
C ILE A 145 8.23 4.43 -6.99
N LEU A 146 9.24 4.85 -7.75
CA LEU A 146 9.42 6.23 -8.23
C LEU A 146 9.23 6.29 -9.75
N GLY A 147 8.23 7.05 -10.18
CA GLY A 147 8.04 7.47 -11.56
C GLY A 147 9.08 8.51 -11.99
N VAL A 148 9.73 8.25 -13.11
CA VAL A 148 10.68 9.16 -13.75
C VAL A 148 10.37 9.28 -15.24
N ASP A 149 10.60 10.45 -15.80
CA ASP A 149 10.57 10.65 -17.26
C ASP A 149 11.95 10.35 -17.81
N ARG A 150 12.01 9.50 -18.84
CA ARG A 150 13.24 9.26 -19.58
C ARG A 150 12.99 9.48 -21.07
N LYS A 151 13.23 10.72 -21.53
CA LYS A 151 13.06 11.13 -22.94
C LYS A 151 11.60 11.03 -23.40
N GLY A 152 10.65 11.42 -22.55
CA GLY A 152 9.22 11.35 -22.87
C GLY A 152 8.60 9.96 -22.67
N GLU A 153 9.35 9.00 -22.13
CA GLU A 153 8.84 7.68 -21.75
C GLU A 153 8.76 7.56 -20.24
N GLU A 154 7.61 7.08 -19.76
CA GLU A 154 7.39 6.73 -18.36
C GLU A 154 8.25 5.54 -17.97
N ARG A 155 9.08 5.72 -16.94
CA ARG A 155 9.88 4.65 -16.34
C ARG A 155 9.68 4.64 -14.84
N TYR A 156 9.86 3.47 -14.24
CA TYR A 156 9.62 3.23 -12.83
C TYR A 156 10.87 2.66 -12.17
N GLN A 157 11.47 3.43 -11.27
CA GLN A 157 12.55 2.93 -10.43
C GLN A 157 11.97 2.18 -9.23
N LEU A 158 12.46 0.98 -8.99
CA LEU A 158 12.15 0.19 -7.81
C LEU A 158 13.16 0.51 -6.70
N LEU A 159 12.65 0.74 -5.49
CA LEU A 159 13.43 0.98 -4.28
C LEU A 159 13.03 -0.05 -3.22
N LEU A 160 13.98 -0.59 -2.47
CA LEU A 160 13.71 -1.60 -1.45
C LEU A 160 14.30 -1.24 -0.09
N GLY A 161 13.61 -1.65 0.98
CA GLY A 161 14.12 -1.65 2.35
C GLY A 161 13.95 -0.32 3.10
N GLY A 162 13.00 0.51 2.72
CA GLY A 162 12.64 1.72 3.46
C GLY A 162 11.70 1.41 4.62
N ARG A 163 11.83 2.16 5.72
CA ARG A 163 10.93 2.07 6.88
C ARG A 163 10.90 3.38 7.66
N ALA A 164 9.77 3.68 8.30
CA ALA A 164 9.54 4.92 9.05
C ALA A 164 9.19 4.66 10.54
N ASP A 165 9.54 3.49 11.06
CA ASP A 165 9.40 3.14 12.47
C ASP A 165 10.70 3.45 13.24
N ASP A 166 10.87 2.89 14.45
CA ASP A 166 12.03 3.14 15.32
C ASP A 166 13.37 2.71 14.72
N ALA A 167 13.36 1.89 13.66
CA ALA A 167 14.54 1.48 12.90
C ALA A 167 14.59 2.16 11.52
N ALA A 168 14.20 3.45 11.47
CA ALA A 168 14.05 4.23 10.24
C ALA A 168 15.21 4.05 9.25
N ALA A 169 14.85 3.76 7.99
CA ALA A 169 15.79 3.59 6.89
C ALA A 169 15.20 4.11 5.59
N ILE A 170 16.05 4.60 4.70
CA ILE A 170 15.67 5.02 3.36
C ILE A 170 15.89 3.87 2.38
N ALA A 171 14.87 3.58 1.57
CA ALA A 171 14.88 2.56 0.55
C ALA A 171 15.98 2.83 -0.49
N ARG A 172 16.60 1.76 -0.99
CA ARG A 172 17.71 1.80 -1.94
C ARG A 172 17.23 1.48 -3.35
N ILE A 173 17.60 2.30 -4.32
CA ILE A 173 17.32 2.05 -5.74
C ILE A 173 17.98 0.73 -6.17
N THR A 174 17.22 -0.18 -6.76
CA THR A 174 17.68 -1.50 -7.19
C THR A 174 18.54 -1.43 -8.45
N GLY A 175 18.22 -0.54 -9.39
CA GLY A 175 18.93 -0.41 -10.65
C GLY A 175 18.20 0.46 -11.69
N PRO A 176 18.36 0.17 -13.00
CA PRO A 176 17.63 0.83 -14.06
C PRO A 176 16.11 0.75 -13.88
N GLY A 177 15.40 1.79 -14.31
CA GLY A 177 13.94 1.83 -14.26
C GLY A 177 13.28 0.88 -15.26
N PHE A 178 12.15 0.31 -14.86
CA PHE A 178 11.30 -0.58 -15.64
C PHE A 178 10.26 0.22 -16.44
N ASP A 179 9.68 -0.39 -17.47
CA ASP A 179 8.40 0.04 -18.00
C ASP A 179 7.24 -0.39 -17.06
N GLU A 180 6.00 -0.09 -17.45
CA GLU A 180 4.82 -0.39 -16.63
C GLU A 180 4.65 -1.89 -16.35
N ASP A 181 4.79 -2.73 -17.37
CA ASP A 181 4.68 -4.18 -17.21
C ASP A 181 5.84 -4.75 -16.39
N GLY A 182 7.04 -4.21 -16.62
CA GLY A 182 8.25 -4.60 -15.92
C GLY A 182 8.19 -4.27 -14.45
N ILE A 183 7.66 -3.11 -14.04
CA ILE A 183 7.57 -2.75 -12.62
C ILE A 183 6.58 -3.65 -11.88
N VAL A 184 5.46 -4.01 -12.51
CA VAL A 184 4.49 -4.96 -11.92
C VAL A 184 5.16 -6.31 -11.68
N ARG A 185 5.88 -6.86 -12.67
CA ARG A 185 6.65 -8.11 -12.50
C ARG A 185 7.76 -7.98 -11.47
N ALA A 186 8.46 -6.86 -11.44
CA ALA A 186 9.56 -6.61 -10.51
C ALA A 186 9.09 -6.62 -9.05
N VAL A 187 7.87 -6.15 -8.77
CA VAL A 187 7.26 -6.27 -7.43
C VAL A 187 7.02 -7.73 -7.06
N GLU A 188 6.47 -8.54 -7.97
CA GLU A 188 6.28 -9.98 -7.75
C GLU A 188 7.63 -10.69 -7.51
N THR A 189 8.63 -10.41 -8.34
CA THR A 189 9.99 -10.94 -8.16
C THR A 189 10.60 -10.55 -6.82
N ALA A 190 10.41 -9.31 -6.36
CA ALA A 190 10.92 -8.86 -5.07
C ALA A 190 10.24 -9.60 -3.91
N ILE A 191 8.93 -9.82 -3.99
CA ILE A 191 8.18 -10.60 -2.99
C ILE A 191 8.64 -12.05 -3.00
N ASP A 192 8.73 -12.68 -4.18
CA ASP A 192 9.17 -14.08 -4.30
C ASP A 192 10.60 -14.28 -3.78
N THR A 193 11.50 -13.32 -4.06
CA THR A 193 12.88 -13.32 -3.53
C THR A 193 12.87 -13.22 -2.00
N TRP A 194 12.07 -12.33 -1.43
CA TRP A 194 11.93 -12.23 0.02
C TRP A 194 11.39 -13.52 0.63
N LEU A 195 10.31 -14.07 0.08
CA LEU A 195 9.70 -15.31 0.59
C LEU A 195 10.65 -16.51 0.52
N ALA A 196 11.53 -16.58 -0.48
CA ALA A 196 12.54 -17.63 -0.60
C ALA A 196 13.67 -17.48 0.43
N GLU A 197 14.04 -16.24 0.77
CA GLU A 197 15.18 -15.94 1.64
C GLU A 197 14.79 -15.77 3.12
N ARG A 198 13.51 -15.53 3.43
CA ARG A 198 13.05 -15.25 4.80
C ARG A 198 13.23 -16.45 5.72
N HIS A 199 13.57 -16.17 6.97
CA HIS A 199 13.58 -17.20 8.00
C HIS A 199 12.27 -17.15 8.79
N ALA A 200 11.55 -18.26 8.86
CA ALA A 200 10.26 -18.36 9.55
C ALA A 200 9.30 -17.23 9.11
N ASP A 201 8.90 -16.38 10.06
CA ASP A 201 7.90 -15.32 9.87
C ASP A 201 8.53 -13.91 9.78
N GLU A 202 9.81 -13.82 9.38
CA GLU A 202 10.48 -12.52 9.17
C GLU A 202 9.65 -11.60 8.25
N GLU A 203 9.39 -10.36 8.69
CA GLU A 203 8.84 -9.31 7.84
C GLU A 203 9.87 -8.91 6.76
N PHE A 204 9.41 -8.30 5.66
CA PHE A 204 10.28 -7.89 4.55
C PHE A 204 11.48 -7.07 5.03
N SER A 205 11.23 -6.11 5.92
CA SER A 205 12.27 -5.23 6.46
C SER A 205 13.36 -5.97 7.25
N GLU A 206 13.01 -7.07 7.93
CA GLU A 206 13.94 -7.89 8.72
C GLU A 206 14.82 -8.73 7.79
N THR A 207 14.21 -9.41 6.82
CA THR A 207 14.96 -10.16 5.81
C THR A 207 15.87 -9.23 5.01
N PHE A 208 15.39 -8.06 4.58
CA PHE A 208 16.19 -7.08 3.84
C PHE A 208 17.38 -6.55 4.67
N ALA A 209 17.20 -6.30 5.96
CA ALA A 209 18.29 -5.89 6.84
C ALA A 209 19.39 -6.97 6.96
N ARG A 210 19.02 -8.25 6.89
CA ARG A 210 19.93 -9.39 6.98
C ARG A 210 20.69 -9.65 5.67
N ILE A 211 19.99 -9.75 4.55
CA ILE A 211 20.59 -10.19 3.26
C ILE A 211 21.02 -9.02 2.38
N GLY A 212 20.53 -7.82 2.67
CA GLY A 212 20.80 -6.63 1.87
C GLY A 212 20.17 -6.68 0.48
N LEU A 213 20.69 -5.83 -0.41
CA LEU A 213 20.10 -5.57 -1.72
C LEU A 213 20.52 -6.58 -2.80
N SER A 214 21.62 -7.33 -2.58
CA SER A 214 22.25 -8.13 -3.65
C SER A 214 21.35 -9.24 -4.19
N PRO A 215 20.69 -10.09 -3.36
CA PRO A 215 19.84 -11.16 -3.87
C PRO A 215 18.67 -10.63 -4.71
N PHE A 216 18.07 -9.52 -4.28
CA PHE A 216 17.01 -8.86 -5.03
C PHE A 216 17.50 -8.34 -6.38
N LYS A 217 18.68 -7.73 -6.46
CA LYS A 217 19.23 -7.25 -7.73
C LYS A 217 19.54 -8.39 -8.69
N GLU A 218 20.07 -9.50 -8.19
CA GLU A 218 20.34 -10.67 -9.01
C GLU A 218 19.04 -11.23 -9.59
N ALA A 219 17.99 -11.38 -8.78
CA ALA A 219 16.68 -11.84 -9.26
C ALA A 219 16.01 -10.87 -10.24
N LEU A 220 16.09 -9.56 -9.99
CA LEU A 220 15.44 -8.53 -10.79
C LEU A 220 16.08 -8.31 -12.17
N TYR A 221 17.38 -8.54 -12.30
CA TYR A 221 18.17 -8.21 -13.49
C TYR A 221 18.95 -9.40 -14.07
N ALA A 222 18.63 -10.63 -13.65
CA ALA A 222 19.19 -11.83 -14.25
C ALA A 222 18.90 -11.85 -15.77
N PRO A 223 19.87 -12.26 -16.61
CA PRO A 223 19.58 -12.54 -18.01
C PRO A 223 18.56 -13.67 -18.10
N ALA A 224 17.55 -13.49 -18.95
CA ALA A 224 16.57 -14.52 -19.28
C ALA A 224 17.20 -15.73 -19.98
#